data_AF-A0A673KSE8-F1
#
_entry.id   AF-A0A673KSE8-F1
#
_cell.length_a   1.000
_cell.length_b   1.000
_cell.length_c   1.000
_cell.angle_alpha   90.00
_cell.angle_beta   90.00
_cell.angle_gamma   90.00
#
_symmetry.space_group_name_H-M   'P 1'
#
loop_
_entity.id
_entity.type
_entity.pdbx_description
1 polymer ?
#
loop_
_entity_poly.entity_id
_entity_poly.type
_entity_poly.pdbx_seq_one_letter_code
_entity_poly.pdbx_strand_id
1 'polypeptide(L)'
;MMATRNNTASAAPNNKVKYSRLADSDEGYIDLQFKKTPPKVPYKAIALATFLFLVGSVLIVVGSLLLAGYINVMYPDRTIPVLIIGILIFLPGFYHLRIAYYASKGYRGYSYDDIPDFDD
;
A
#
# COMPACT_ATOMS: atom_id res chain seq x y z
N MET A 1 44.31 47.08 -52.90
CA MET A 1 42.92 46.90 -52.37
C MET A 1 42.68 45.39 -52.35
N MET A 2 42.99 44.69 -51.25
CA MET A 2 42.09 44.30 -50.15
C MET A 2 41.01 43.28 -50.57
N ALA A 3 41.16 42.01 -50.14
CA ALA A 3 40.21 41.35 -49.21
C ALA A 3 40.69 39.93 -48.87
N THR A 4 41.14 39.76 -47.64
CA THR A 4 41.34 38.50 -46.91
C THR A 4 40.06 37.67 -46.86
N ARG A 5 40.16 36.35 -47.07
CA ARG A 5 39.13 35.39 -46.64
C ARG A 5 39.79 34.25 -45.87
N ASN A 6 39.87 34.41 -44.56
CA ASN A 6 40.17 33.35 -43.61
C ASN A 6 38.92 32.47 -43.49
N ASN A 7 38.97 31.23 -44.01
CA ASN A 7 37.96 30.23 -43.68
C ASN A 7 38.30 29.64 -42.32
N THR A 8 37.68 30.17 -41.27
CA THR A 8 37.66 29.56 -39.95
C THR A 8 36.87 28.26 -40.02
N ALA A 9 37.58 27.13 -39.90
CA ALA A 9 36.97 25.83 -39.70
C ALA A 9 36.02 25.91 -38.50
N SER A 10 34.73 25.74 -38.78
CA SER A 10 33.67 25.71 -37.78
C SER A 10 33.96 24.55 -36.84
N ALA A 11 34.38 24.85 -35.62
CA ALA A 11 34.59 23.85 -34.57
C ALA A 11 33.25 23.19 -34.28
N ALA A 12 33.08 21.95 -34.75
CA ALA A 12 31.95 21.12 -34.38
C ALA A 12 31.96 20.96 -32.85
N PRO A 13 30.81 21.13 -32.17
CA PRO A 13 30.76 20.99 -30.72
C PRO A 13 31.11 19.55 -30.37
N ASN A 14 32.27 19.38 -29.74
CA ASN A 14 32.75 18.11 -29.21
C ASN A 14 31.92 17.74 -27.97
N ASN A 15 30.66 17.33 -28.18
CA ASN A 15 29.83 16.81 -27.11
C ASN A 15 30.32 15.40 -26.78
N LYS A 16 31.32 15.33 -25.90
CA LYS A 16 32.08 14.14 -25.52
C LYS A 16 31.30 13.23 -24.57
N VAL A 17 29.99 13.12 -24.73
CA VAL A 17 29.18 12.17 -23.95
C VAL A 17 29.33 10.81 -24.62
N LYS A 18 30.14 9.94 -24.01
CA LYS A 18 30.33 8.56 -24.43
C LYS A 18 29.04 7.79 -24.14
N TYR A 19 28.11 7.82 -25.08
CA TYR A 19 27.01 6.86 -25.09
C TYR A 19 27.56 5.54 -25.65
N SER A 20 27.72 4.54 -24.79
CA SER A 20 27.88 3.16 -25.24
C SER A 20 26.52 2.67 -25.74
N ARG A 21 26.47 2.15 -26.96
CA ARG A 21 25.29 1.45 -27.46
C ARG A 21 25.00 0.29 -26.51
N LEU A 22 23.78 0.21 -25.98
CA LEU A 22 23.33 -0.94 -25.19
C LEU A 22 23.60 -2.20 -26.02
N ALA A 23 24.12 -3.25 -25.38
CA ALA A 23 24.43 -4.48 -26.06
C ALA A 23 23.18 -4.96 -26.80
N ASP A 24 23.32 -5.16 -28.12
CA ASP A 24 22.26 -5.67 -29.01
C ASP A 24 22.09 -7.19 -28.85
N SER A 25 22.81 -7.79 -27.90
CA SER A 25 22.67 -9.18 -27.56
C SER A 25 21.34 -9.35 -26.81
N ASP A 26 20.51 -10.21 -27.38
CA ASP A 26 19.29 -10.81 -26.87
C ASP A 26 19.60 -11.63 -25.60
N GLU A 27 20.26 -11.02 -24.61
CA GLU A 27 20.87 -11.65 -23.45
C GLU A 27 19.81 -12.05 -22.44
N GLY A 28 19.04 -13.10 -22.76
CA GLY A 28 18.34 -13.92 -21.78
C GLY A 28 17.27 -13.22 -20.94
N TYR A 29 16.97 -11.94 -21.22
CA TYR A 29 15.89 -11.23 -20.58
C TYR A 29 14.56 -11.74 -21.16
N ILE A 30 14.03 -12.81 -20.56
CA ILE A 30 12.69 -13.28 -20.87
C ILE A 30 11.66 -12.27 -20.33
N ASP A 31 10.66 -11.89 -21.14
CA ASP A 31 9.55 -11.03 -20.71
C ASP A 31 8.84 -11.58 -19.47
N LEU A 32 8.93 -12.89 -19.25
CA LEU A 32 8.41 -13.58 -18.07
C LEU A 32 9.04 -13.10 -16.75
N GLN A 33 10.25 -12.56 -16.74
CA GLN A 33 10.88 -12.09 -15.49
C GLN A 33 10.24 -10.80 -14.95
N PHE A 34 9.59 -10.02 -15.83
CA PHE A 34 8.84 -8.82 -15.46
C PHE A 34 7.38 -9.13 -15.16
N LYS A 35 6.95 -10.38 -15.38
CA LYS A 35 5.61 -10.84 -15.06
C LYS A 35 5.55 -11.10 -13.56
N LYS A 36 4.94 -10.19 -12.81
CA LYS A 36 4.61 -10.43 -11.41
C LYS A 36 3.85 -11.75 -11.29
N THR A 37 4.31 -12.61 -10.38
CA THR A 37 3.62 -13.83 -9.97
C THR A 37 2.17 -13.48 -9.59
N PRO A 38 1.19 -14.35 -9.87
CA PRO A 38 -0.18 -14.11 -9.44
C PRO A 38 -0.20 -13.77 -7.94
N PRO A 39 -0.84 -12.65 -7.54
CA PRO A 39 -0.84 -12.25 -6.14
C PRO A 39 -1.54 -13.35 -5.32
N LYS A 40 -0.80 -13.94 -4.38
CA LYS A 40 -1.34 -14.90 -3.42
C LYS A 40 -2.27 -14.14 -2.49
N VAL A 41 -3.53 -14.56 -2.38
CA VAL A 41 -4.48 -13.93 -1.46
C VAL A 41 -4.10 -14.34 -0.02
N PRO A 42 -3.79 -13.41 0.89
CA PRO A 42 -3.38 -13.72 2.26
C PRO A 42 -4.62 -13.99 3.12
N TYR A 43 -5.21 -15.17 2.97
CA TYR A 43 -6.47 -15.54 3.64
C TYR A 43 -6.39 -15.45 5.17
N LYS A 44 -5.26 -15.83 5.77
CA LYS A 44 -5.07 -15.75 7.24
C LYS A 44 -5.13 -14.31 7.74
N ALA A 45 -4.48 -13.39 7.03
CA ALA A 45 -4.46 -11.98 7.37
C ALA A 45 -5.85 -11.34 7.23
N ILE A 46 -6.59 -11.70 6.18
CA ILE A 46 -7.97 -11.24 5.98
C ILE A 46 -8.88 -11.78 7.09
N ALA A 47 -8.71 -13.04 7.49
CA ALA A 47 -9.47 -13.64 8.59
C ALA A 47 -9.19 -12.91 9.92
N LEU A 48 -7.93 -12.63 10.22
CA LEU A 48 -7.52 -11.87 11.40
C LEU A 48 -8.13 -10.46 11.38
N ALA A 49 -7.97 -9.71 10.28
CA ALA A 49 -8.51 -8.36 10.15
C ALA A 49 -10.03 -8.33 10.32
N THR A 50 -10.73 -9.32 9.76
CA THR A 50 -12.17 -9.48 9.93
C THR A 50 -12.54 -9.77 11.38
N PHE A 51 -11.79 -10.62 12.08
CA PHE A 51 -12.01 -10.91 13.50
C PHE A 51 -11.83 -9.66 14.37
N LEU A 52 -10.73 -8.91 14.19
CA LEU A 52 -10.48 -7.64 14.89
C LEU A 52 -11.58 -6.61 14.61
N PHE A 53 -12.00 -6.48 13.35
CA PHE A 53 -13.08 -5.57 12.95
C PHE A 53 -14.40 -5.93 13.65
N LEU A 54 -14.78 -7.21 13.66
CA LEU A 54 -16.00 -7.67 14.30
C LEU A 54 -15.97 -7.44 15.81
N VAL A 55 -14.91 -7.90 16.50
CA VAL A 55 -14.76 -7.72 17.95
C VAL A 55 -14.73 -6.23 18.32
N GLY A 56 -13.93 -5.43 17.61
CA GLY A 56 -13.87 -3.99 17.81
C GLY A 56 -15.22 -3.30 17.62
N SER A 57 -15.97 -3.68 16.57
CA SER A 57 -17.31 -3.13 16.31
C SER A 57 -18.30 -3.46 17.43
N VAL A 58 -18.28 -4.70 17.94
CA VAL A 58 -19.13 -5.13 19.06
C VAL A 58 -18.77 -4.34 20.32
N LEU A 59 -17.48 -4.19 20.65
CA LEU A 59 -17.04 -3.40 21.81
C LEU A 59 -17.45 -1.93 21.69
N ILE A 60 -17.35 -1.33 20.50
CA ILE A 60 -17.79 0.06 20.27
C ILE A 60 -19.30 0.19 20.44
N VAL A 61 -20.09 -0.73 19.87
CA VAL A 61 -21.56 -0.72 20.01
C VAL A 61 -21.95 -0.86 21.48
N VAL A 62 -21.39 -1.85 22.19
CA VAL A 62 -21.66 -2.06 23.61
C VAL A 62 -21.21 -0.85 24.44
N GLY A 63 -19.98 -0.35 24.24
CA GLY A 63 -19.47 0.83 24.91
C GLY A 63 -20.34 2.07 24.68
N SER A 64 -20.87 2.24 23.46
CA SER A 64 -21.76 3.35 23.10
C SER A 64 -23.12 3.20 23.77
N LEU A 65 -23.68 1.98 23.83
CA LEU A 65 -24.95 1.70 24.52
C LEU A 65 -24.86 1.92 26.03
N LEU A 66 -23.74 1.52 26.63
CA LEU A 66 -23.42 1.78 28.03
C LEU A 66 -23.29 3.29 28.30
N LEU A 67 -22.68 4.04 27.37
CA LEU A 67 -22.48 5.49 27.53
C LEU A 67 -23.79 6.26 27.36
N ALA A 68 -24.64 5.81 26.45
CA ALA A 68 -25.97 6.38 26.21
C ALA A 68 -26.98 6.05 27.33
N GLY A 69 -26.61 5.24 28.33
CA GLY A 69 -27.48 4.93 29.48
C GLY A 69 -28.62 3.95 29.18
N TYR A 70 -28.60 3.29 28.01
CA TYR A 70 -29.57 2.23 27.68
C TYR A 70 -29.39 0.99 28.57
N ILE A 71 -28.16 0.74 29.02
CA ILE A 71 -27.83 -0.34 29.96
C ILE A 71 -27.48 0.31 31.30
N ASN A 72 -28.28 0.03 32.33
CA ASN A 72 -28.01 0.51 33.68
C ASN A 72 -26.78 -0.21 34.24
N VAL A 73 -25.66 0.51 34.37
CA VAL A 73 -24.42 0.01 34.95
C VAL A 73 -24.18 0.61 36.32
N MET A 74 -23.77 -0.23 37.27
CA MET A 74 -23.45 0.22 38.63
C MET A 74 -22.22 1.14 38.68
N TYR A 75 -21.31 1.01 37.69
CA TYR A 75 -20.07 1.77 37.59
C TYR A 75 -19.93 2.40 36.19
N PRO A 76 -20.53 3.59 35.95
CA PRO A 76 -20.46 4.26 34.65
C PRO A 76 -19.03 4.62 34.22
N ASP A 77 -18.11 4.77 35.18
CA ASP A 77 -16.69 5.05 34.92
C ASP A 77 -15.99 3.95 34.11
N ARG A 78 -16.54 2.72 34.10
CA ARG A 78 -15.98 1.58 33.37
C ARG A 78 -16.32 1.59 31.88
N THR A 79 -17.26 2.44 31.46
CA THR A 79 -17.74 2.49 30.08
C THR A 79 -16.73 3.11 29.12
N ILE A 80 -16.07 4.20 29.54
CA ILE A 80 -15.11 4.92 28.70
C ILE A 80 -13.92 4.03 28.31
N PRO A 81 -13.28 3.28 29.24
CA PRO A 81 -12.22 2.34 28.87
C PRO A 81 -12.64 1.29 27.85
N VAL A 82 -13.85 0.71 27.98
CA VAL A 82 -14.36 -0.30 27.04
C VAL A 82 -14.49 0.28 25.63
N LEU A 83 -15.01 1.50 25.52
CA LEU A 83 -15.13 2.21 24.25
C LEU A 83 -13.76 2.53 23.63
N ILE A 84 -12.80 2.99 24.43
CA ILE A 84 -11.43 3.25 23.96
C ILE A 84 -10.79 1.97 23.43
N ILE A 85 -10.89 0.86 24.17
CA ILE A 85 -10.35 -0.44 23.74
C ILE A 85 -11.01 -0.90 22.43
N GLY A 86 -12.33 -0.75 22.33
CA GLY A 86 -13.08 -1.06 21.11
C GLY A 86 -12.55 -0.29 19.90
N ILE A 87 -12.33 1.02 20.04
CA ILE A 87 -11.77 1.87 18.99
C ILE A 87 -10.34 1.41 18.62
N LEU A 88 -9.47 1.17 19.61
CA LEU A 88 -8.09 0.75 19.36
C LEU A 88 -7.99 -0.58 18.61
N ILE A 89 -8.89 -1.54 18.89
CA ILE A 89 -8.94 -2.83 18.19
C ILE A 89 -9.58 -2.68 16.80
N PHE A 90 -10.58 -1.82 16.67
CA PHE A 90 -11.31 -1.60 15.42
C PHE A 90 -10.46 -0.95 14.33
N LEU A 91 -9.63 0.05 14.67
CA LEU A 91 -8.78 0.77 13.69
C LEU A 91 -7.93 -0.16 12.82
N PRO A 92 -7.07 -1.03 13.38
CA PRO A 92 -6.23 -1.92 12.58
C PRO A 92 -7.08 -2.95 11.80
N GLY A 93 -8.16 -3.47 12.39
CA GLY A 93 -9.07 -4.41 11.72
C GLY A 93 -9.74 -3.79 10.49
N PHE A 94 -10.30 -2.59 10.64
CA PHE A 94 -10.95 -1.85 9.55
C PHE A 94 -9.97 -1.45 8.45
N TYR A 95 -8.77 -0.99 8.82
CA TYR A 95 -7.75 -0.56 7.85
C TYR A 95 -7.35 -1.70 6.89
N HIS A 96 -7.00 -2.87 7.44
CA HIS A 96 -6.59 -4.01 6.62
C HIS A 96 -7.77 -4.62 5.85
N LEU A 97 -8.95 -4.69 6.45
CA LEU A 97 -10.16 -5.18 5.77
C LEU A 97 -10.54 -4.30 4.58
N ARG A 98 -10.39 -2.97 4.73
CA ARG A 98 -10.63 -2.00 3.67
C ARG A 98 -9.70 -2.22 2.48
N ILE A 99 -8.39 -2.37 2.73
CA ILE A 99 -7.41 -2.65 1.67
C ILE A 99 -7.73 -3.98 0.97
N ALA A 100 -8.02 -5.04 1.74
CA ALA A 100 -8.40 -6.34 1.21
C ALA A 100 -9.65 -6.26 0.32
N TYR A 101 -10.67 -5.50 0.72
CA TYR A 101 -11.88 -5.30 -0.06
C TYR A 101 -11.65 -4.55 -1.38
N TYR A 102 -10.82 -3.51 -1.35
CA TYR A 102 -10.48 -2.77 -2.58
C TYR A 102 -9.56 -3.57 -3.51
N ALA A 103 -8.65 -4.38 -2.95
CA ALA A 103 -7.83 -5.33 -3.70
C ALA A 103 -8.70 -6.43 -4.33
N SER A 104 -9.70 -6.96 -3.63
CA SER A 104 -10.61 -7.99 -4.17
C SER A 104 -11.48 -7.48 -5.31
N LYS A 105 -11.80 -6.19 -5.33
CA LYS A 105 -12.52 -5.53 -6.42
C LYS A 105 -11.62 -5.08 -7.58
N GLY A 106 -10.29 -5.23 -7.47
CA GLY A 106 -9.35 -4.84 -8.51
C GLY A 106 -9.20 -3.33 -8.70
N TYR A 107 -9.44 -2.53 -7.64
CA TYR A 107 -9.19 -1.09 -7.72
C TYR A 107 -7.70 -0.81 -7.90
N ARG A 108 -7.37 0.08 -8.84
CA ARG A 108 -5.99 0.50 -9.10
C ARG A 108 -5.40 1.12 -7.84
N GLY A 109 -4.23 0.62 -7.42
CA GLY A 109 -3.52 1.12 -6.24
C GLY A 109 -3.77 0.34 -4.95
N TYR A 110 -4.55 -0.75 -4.98
CA TYR A 110 -4.68 -1.68 -3.86
C TYR A 110 -4.12 -3.04 -4.27
N SER A 111 -3.12 -3.53 -3.54
CA SER A 111 -2.61 -4.88 -3.72
C SER A 111 -2.82 -5.69 -2.44
N TYR A 112 -2.92 -7.01 -2.59
CA TYR A 112 -2.82 -7.92 -1.45
C TYR A 112 -1.42 -7.90 -0.83
N ASP A 113 -0.41 -7.43 -1.57
CA ASP A 113 0.96 -7.23 -1.09
C ASP A 113 1.05 -6.21 0.06
N ASP A 114 0.05 -5.33 0.19
CA ASP A 114 -0.01 -4.31 1.25
C ASP A 114 -0.54 -4.87 2.59
N ILE A 115 -0.94 -6.14 2.62
CA ILE A 115 -1.44 -6.83 3.80
C ILE A 115 -0.31 -7.69 4.37
N PRO A 116 -0.01 -7.59 5.69
CA PRO A 116 0.98 -8.45 6.32
C PRO A 116 0.63 -9.92 6.11
N ASP A 117 1.60 -10.72 5.63
CA ASP A 117 1.45 -12.17 5.60
C ASP A 117 1.76 -12.74 7.00
N PHE A 118 0.95 -13.70 7.44
CA PHE A 118 1.08 -14.36 8.74
C PHE A 118 1.27 -15.88 8.56
N ASP A 119 1.94 -16.26 7.47
CA ASP A 119 2.13 -17.66 7.04
C ASP A 119 3.40 -18.36 7.60
N ASP A 120 4.13 -17.75 8.55
CA ASP A 120 5.28 -18.36 9.24
C ASP A 120 4.91 -19.44 10.27
#